data_AF-A0A6I2R5I5-F1
#
_entry.id   AF-A0A6I2R5I5-F1
#
_cell.length_a   1.000
_cell.length_b   1.000
_cell.length_c   1.000
_cell.angle_alpha   90.00
_cell.angle_beta   90.00
_cell.angle_gamma   90.00
#
_symmetry.space_group_name_H-M   'P 1'
#
loop_
_entity.id
_entity.type
_entity.pdbx_description
1 polymer ?
#
loop_
_entity_poly.entity_id
_entity_poly.type
_entity_poly.pdbx_seq_one_letter_code
_entity_poly.pdbx_strand_id
1 'polypeptide(L)' 'MARNKYPGRCYCCGAWVEPGYGHFERVYGASPGQPKWRIKCVMCASGRVLTDKDPGVIWAKKAAATERK' A
#
# COMPACT_ATOMS: atom_id res chain seq x y z
N MET A 1 -3.90 4.29 -10.21
CA MET A 1 -4.11 3.98 -8.78
C MET A 1 -2.82 4.28 -8.02
N ALA A 2 -2.86 5.20 -7.04
CA ALA A 2 -1.67 5.56 -6.27
C ALA A 2 -1.13 4.33 -5.51
N ARG A 3 0.20 4.17 -5.50
CA ARG A 3 0.86 3.12 -4.71
C ARG A 3 0.88 3.52 -3.24
N ASN A 4 0.93 2.53 -2.35
CA ASN A 4 1.06 2.81 -0.92
C ASN A 4 2.41 3.47 -0.63
N LYS A 5 2.38 4.68 -0.08
CA LYS A 5 3.56 5.36 0.45
C LYS A 5 3.98 4.79 1.81
N TYR A 6 3.00 4.43 2.65
CA TYR A 6 3.26 3.82 3.96
C TYR A 6 3.09 2.30 3.91
N PRO A 7 3.92 1.55 4.64
CA PRO A 7 3.76 0.11 4.75
C PRO A 7 2.57 -0.24 5.65
N GLY A 8 2.09 -1.47 5.53
CA GLY A 8 1.10 -2.02 6.45
C GLY A 8 0.60 -3.38 6.00
N ARG A 9 -0.36 -3.95 6.72
CA ARG A 9 -0.89 -5.28 6.40
C ARG A 9 -1.99 -5.21 5.36
N CYS A 10 -1.93 -6.13 4.40
CA CYS A 10 -3.00 -6.34 3.46
C CYS A 10 -4.25 -6.86 4.19
N TYR A 11 -5.40 -6.21 4.01
CA TYR A 11 -6.63 -6.68 4.67
C TYR A 11 -7.19 -7.98 4.06
N CYS A 12 -6.80 -8.36 2.83
CA CYS A 12 -7.25 -9.59 2.20
C CYS A 12 -6.44 -10.82 2.64
N CYS A 13 -5.12 -10.74 2.58
CA CYS A 13 -4.24 -11.89 2.82
C CYS A 13 -3.41 -11.80 4.11
N GLY A 14 -3.50 -10.69 4.85
CA GLY A 14 -2.74 -10.47 6.09
C GLY A 14 -1.24 -10.22 5.92
N ALA A 15 -0.69 -10.40 4.72
CA ALA A 15 0.73 -10.21 4.44
C ALA A 15 1.17 -8.75 4.70
N TRP A 16 2.41 -8.58 5.15
CA TRP A 16 3.03 -7.27 5.25
C TRP A 16 3.35 -6.73 3.85
N VAL A 17 2.93 -5.49 3.59
CA VAL A 17 3.09 -4.82 2.30
C VAL A 17 4.03 -3.64 2.49
N GLU A 18 5.20 -3.73 1.86
CA GLU A 18 6.17 -2.63 1.81
C GLU A 18 5.65 -1.46 0.95
N PRO A 19 6.22 -0.24 1.10
CA PRO A 19 5.88 0.88 0.23
C PRO A 19 6.07 0.52 -1.25
N GLY A 20 5.05 0.81 -2.06
CA GLY A 20 5.04 0.55 -3.50
C GLY A 20 4.31 -0.73 -3.92
N TYR A 21 4.15 -1.70 -3.02
CA TYR A 21 3.61 -3.02 -3.34
C TYR A 21 2.12 -3.19 -3.05
N GLY A 22 1.45 -2.11 -2.64
CA GLY A 22 0.05 -2.08 -2.30
C GLY A 22 -0.68 -0.85 -2.84
N HIS A 23 -1.97 -0.83 -2.57
CA HIS A 23 -2.88 0.27 -2.84
C HIS A 23 -3.58 0.69 -1.55
N PHE A 24 -3.74 2.00 -1.37
CA PHE A 24 -4.61 2.53 -0.32
C PHE A 24 -6.05 2.52 -0.80
N GLU A 25 -6.90 1.86 -0.02
CA GLU A 25 -8.35 1.88 -0.21
C GLU A 25 -8.99 2.61 0.97
N ARG A 26 -9.90 3.53 0.66
CA ARG A 26 -10.66 4.26 1.66
C ARG A 26 -11.80 3.38 2.15
N VAL A 27 -11.97 3.30 3.47
CA VAL A 27 -13.11 2.62 4.08
C VAL A 27 -14.27 3.61 4.15
N TYR A 28 -15.29 3.39 3.32
CA TYR A 28 -16.52 4.17 3.39
C TYR A 28 -17.32 3.76 4.63
N GLY A 29 -17.81 4.74 5.39
CA GLY A 29 -18.58 4.47 6.62
C GLY A 29 -17.74 4.04 7.84
N ALA A 30 -16.43 4.31 7.85
CA ALA A 30 -15.60 4.00 9.02
C ALA A 30 -16.13 4.70 10.28
N SER A 31 -16.51 3.92 11.30
CA SER A 31 -16.97 4.40 12.60
C SER A 31 -15.88 5.20 13.33
N PRO A 32 -16.24 6.07 14.29
CA PRO A 32 -15.27 6.73 15.16
C PRO A 32 -14.33 5.69 15.81
N GLY A 33 -13.01 5.88 15.65
CA GLY A 33 -11.98 4.95 16.13
C GLY A 33 -11.55 3.86 15.14
N GLN A 34 -12.25 3.68 14.00
CA GLN A 34 -11.80 2.77 12.95
C GLN A 34 -10.83 3.46 11.97
N PRO A 35 -9.81 2.75 11.47
CA PRO A 35 -8.92 3.28 10.45
C PRO A 35 -9.69 3.58 9.16
N LYS A 36 -9.60 4.83 8.71
CA LYS A 36 -10.26 5.33 7.48
C LYS A 36 -9.61 4.79 6.19
N TRP A 37 -8.43 4.20 6.30
CA TRP A 37 -7.63 3.70 5.19
C TRP A 37 -7.19 2.27 5.47
N ARG A 38 -7.23 1.43 4.44
CA ARG A 38 -6.71 0.07 4.45
C ARG A 38 -5.76 -0.13 3.28
N ILE A 39 -4.89 -1.12 3.41
CA ILE A 39 -3.94 -1.47 2.35
C ILE A 39 -4.40 -2.77 1.71
N LYS A 40 -4.45 -2.80 0.38
CA LYS A 40 -4.61 -4.02 -0.41
C LYS A 40 -3.31 -4.31 -1.17
N CYS A 41 -2.81 -5.54 -1.07
CA CYS A 41 -1.63 -5.96 -1.82
C CYS A 41 -1.91 -5.98 -3.33
N VAL A 42 -0.93 -5.69 -4.17
CA VAL A 42 -1.15 -5.63 -5.63
C VAL A 42 -1.49 -6.98 -6.23
N MET A 43 -0.89 -8.05 -5.68
CA MET A 43 -1.27 -9.42 -6.02
C MET A 43 -2.75 -9.69 -5.71
N CYS A 44 -3.25 -9.18 -4.57
CA CYS A 44 -4.63 -9.32 -4.15
C CYS A 44 -5.60 -8.44 -4.97
N ALA A 45 -5.11 -7.29 -5.44
CA ALA A 45 -5.91 -6.32 -6.19
C ALA A 45 -5.99 -6.64 -7.69
N SER A 46 -4.91 -7.18 -8.27
CA SER A 46 -4.78 -7.35 -9.73
C SER A 46 -4.13 -8.66 -10.16
N GLY A 47 -3.74 -9.55 -9.24
CA GLY A 47 -3.04 -10.80 -9.57
C GLY A 47 -1.62 -10.63 -10.10
N ARG A 48 -1.09 -9.40 -10.16
CA ARG A 48 0.22 -9.11 -10.74
C ARG A 48 1.32 -9.23 -9.69
N VAL A 49 2.41 -9.90 -10.08
CA VAL A 49 3.68 -9.89 -9.34
C VAL A 49 4.43 -8.62 -9.73
N LEU A 50 4.76 -7.79 -8.75
CA LEU A 50 5.59 -6.60 -8.96
C LEU A 50 7.03 -6.90 -8.62
N THR A 51 7.93 -6.18 -9.26
CA THR A 51 9.36 -6.21 -9.01
C THR A 51 9.81 -4.87 -8.42
N ASP A 52 11.00 -4.83 -7.84
CA ASP A 52 11.63 -3.60 -7.33
C ASP A 52 11.88 -2.55 -8.43
N LYS A 53 11.91 -2.98 -9.69
CA LYS A 53 12.15 -2.15 -10.87
C LYS A 53 10.90 -1.41 -11.37
N ASP A 54 9.73 -1.76 -10.86
CA ASP A 54 8.49 -1.10 -11.24
C ASP A 54 8.55 0.40 -10.89
N PRO A 55 8.27 1.32 -11.83
CA PRO A 55 8.36 2.76 -11.59
C PRO A 55 7.54 3.22 -10.37
N GLY A 56 6.38 2.58 -10.14
CA GLY A 56 5.54 2.85 -8.97
C GLY A 56 6.16 2.39 -7.65
N VAL A 57 6.94 1.31 -7.65
CA VAL A 57 7.65 0.82 -6.46
C VAL A 57 8.85 1.72 -6.15
N ILE A 58 9.63 2.09 -7.16
CA ILE A 58 10.77 2.99 -7.03
C ILE A 58 10.34 4.34 -6.45
N TRP A 59 9.27 4.93 -7.01
CA TRP A 59 8.73 6.20 -6.51
C TRP A 59 8.29 6.09 -5.05
N ALA A 60 7.51 5.06 -4.70
CA ALA A 60 6.98 4.90 -3.35
C ALA A 60 8.09 4.70 -2.31
N LYS A 61 9.13 3.93 -2.64
CA LYS A 61 10.31 3.75 -1.78
C LYS A 61 11.06 5.06 -1.56
N LYS A 62 11.28 5.85 -2.61
CA LYS A 62 11.90 7.17 -2.50
C LYS A 62 11.06 8.12 -1.64
N ALA A 63 9.75 8.16 -1.89
CA ALA A 63 8.82 9.01 -1.16
C ALA A 63 8.74 8.63 0.34
N ALA A 64 8.79 7.35 0.67
CA ALA A 64 8.85 6.86 2.05
C ALA A 64 10.19 7.16 2.74
N ALA A 65 11.30 7.15 2.00
CA ALA A 65 12.63 7.46 2.54
C ALA A 65 12.79 8.96 2.85
N THR A 66 12.24 9.84 2.02
CA THR A 66 12.33 11.30 2.23
C THR A 66 11.60 11.76 3.50
N GLU A 67 10.46 11.17 3.84
CA GLU A 67 9.70 11.55 5.05
C GLU A 67 10.25 10.99 6.37
N ARG A 68 11.23 10.09 6.29
CA ARG A 68 11.94 9.58 7.49
C ARG A 68 13.13 10.45 7.89
N LYS A 69 13.50 11.45 7.07
CA LYS A 69 14.52 12.46 7.39
C LYS A 69 13.85 13.69 7.98
#